data_AF-W2TJJ6-F1
#
_entry.id   AF-W2TJJ6-F1
#
_cell.length_a   1.000
_cell.length_b   1.000
_cell.length_c   1.000
_cell.angle_alpha   90.00
_cell.angle_beta   90.00
_cell.angle_gamma   90.00
#
_symmetry.space_group_name_H-M   'P 1'
#
loop_
_entity.id
_entity.type
_entity.pdbx_description
1 polymer ?
#
loop_
_entity_poly.entity_id
_entity_poly.type
_entity_poly.pdbx_seq_one_letter_code
_entity_poly.pdbx_strand_id
1 'polypeptide(L)'
;MSEPSQVLRSNLPGFTKDIIIGSTPDISQKFSTMQDPYKRDKVKNYVEHGIHPHQNTLDEITNGSEYGLYLYQGDMLLQPFQEEEIVEGLRHGEQNRTKRQAYKDERYPYNIWRKGVNYVFDANLHPDVQKAFKTGAKWWEQDTCIDFREDNSDCDPKTSAKCKMGGFPHPRDCNKCICPSGYGGALCNKRPKGCGQILTATTNYKTLKAKIGKEGSGDRMEYMKCHYWIKGPVGSVIEVKIAKIDYGMATDGCTYAGIEIKTHEDLRLTGYRFCAEEDVGVTLRSNFHVVPVITHSRAHSSEFHIKYRIGKIKKNL
;
A
#
# COMPACT_ATOMS: atom_id res chain seq x y z
N MET A 1 11.37 -11.27 54.10
CA MET A 1 11.99 -9.93 54.21
C MET A 1 11.81 -9.26 52.86
N SER A 2 11.00 -8.20 52.85
CA SER A 2 10.60 -7.42 51.68
C SER A 2 11.71 -6.47 51.23
N GLU A 3 12.14 -6.54 49.98
CA GLU A 3 12.87 -5.45 49.33
C GLU A 3 11.89 -4.38 48.84
N PRO A 4 12.26 -3.08 48.88
CA PRO A 4 11.35 -2.00 48.54
C PRO A 4 11.26 -1.80 47.02
N SER A 5 10.03 -1.56 46.55
CA SER A 5 9.72 -1.11 45.19
C SER A 5 10.43 0.21 44.88
N GLN A 6 11.28 0.21 43.85
CA GLN A 6 11.86 1.45 43.33
C GLN A 6 10.85 2.19 42.45
N VAL A 7 10.42 3.36 42.93
CA VAL A 7 9.59 4.31 42.18
C VAL A 7 10.53 5.21 41.37
N LEU A 8 10.60 5.01 40.05
CA LEU A 8 11.24 5.97 39.14
C LEU A 8 10.27 7.13 38.90
N ARG A 9 10.50 8.26 39.58
CA ARG A 9 9.79 9.52 39.31
C ARG A 9 10.38 10.19 38.08
N SER A 10 9.55 10.40 37.05
CA SER A 10 9.89 11.28 35.93
C SER A 10 9.47 12.72 36.29
N ASN A 11 10.40 13.67 36.16
CA ASN A 11 10.16 15.11 36.42
C ASN A 11 9.71 15.85 35.16
N LEU A 12 8.69 15.33 34.47
CA LEU A 12 8.04 16.04 33.35
C LEU A 12 6.65 16.52 33.79
N PRO A 13 6.41 17.84 33.92
CA PRO A 13 5.12 18.36 34.35
C PRO A 13 4.10 18.19 33.22
N GLY A 14 3.08 17.36 33.43
CA GLY A 14 1.90 17.26 32.55
C GLY A 14 1.33 15.86 32.30
N PHE A 15 2.03 14.78 32.68
CA PHE A 15 1.54 13.41 32.49
C PHE A 15 1.69 12.59 33.78
N THR A 16 0.74 12.71 34.70
CA THR A 16 0.55 11.75 35.78
C THR A 16 -0.51 10.74 35.37
N LYS A 17 -0.07 9.57 34.88
CA LYS A 17 -0.81 8.31 35.02
C LYS A 17 0.15 7.28 35.59
N ASP A 18 -0.12 6.87 36.82
CA ASP A 18 0.58 5.80 37.49
C ASP A 18 0.36 4.50 36.71
N ILE A 19 1.43 3.93 36.16
CA ILE A 19 1.40 2.58 35.58
C ILE A 19 1.54 1.61 36.76
N ILE A 20 0.42 1.03 37.17
CA ILE A 20 0.41 -0.12 38.07
C ILE A 20 0.87 -1.33 37.24
N ILE A 21 2.10 -1.79 37.47
CA ILE A 21 2.61 -3.03 36.89
C ILE A 21 1.91 -4.19 37.61
N GLY A 22 0.81 -4.67 37.04
CA GLY A 22 0.19 -5.93 37.44
C GLY A 22 1.15 -7.09 37.20
N SER A 23 1.30 -7.93 38.21
CA SER A 23 2.13 -9.14 38.22
C SER A 23 1.87 -10.02 36.99
N THR A 24 2.84 -10.07 36.08
CA THR A 24 2.88 -11.02 34.96
C THR A 24 2.97 -12.45 35.48
N PRO A 25 2.21 -13.43 34.94
CA PRO A 25 2.39 -14.83 35.27
C PRO A 25 3.83 -15.26 34.94
N ASP A 26 4.37 -16.19 35.74
CA ASP A 26 5.70 -16.76 35.53
C ASP A 26 5.86 -17.17 34.07
N ILE A 27 6.90 -16.59 33.44
CA ILE A 27 7.34 -16.79 32.07
C ILE A 27 7.22 -18.29 31.72
N SER A 28 7.71 -19.16 32.60
CA SER A 28 7.67 -20.64 32.54
C SER A 28 6.28 -21.24 32.30
N GLN A 29 5.23 -20.64 32.86
CA GLN A 29 3.84 -21.11 32.75
C GLN A 29 3.22 -20.76 31.39
N LYS A 30 3.69 -19.68 30.73
CA LYS A 30 3.36 -19.34 29.34
C LYS A 30 4.05 -20.29 28.33
N PHE A 31 5.25 -20.80 28.63
CA PHE A 31 5.96 -21.76 27.76
C PHE A 31 5.24 -23.10 27.64
N SER A 32 4.72 -23.63 28.74
CA SER A 32 4.01 -24.92 28.77
C SER A 32 2.70 -24.88 27.96
N THR A 33 2.06 -23.70 27.89
CA THR A 33 0.77 -23.53 27.19
C THR A 33 0.91 -23.31 25.69
N MET A 34 1.97 -22.65 25.20
CA MET A 34 2.17 -22.40 23.75
C MET A 34 2.66 -23.63 22.95
N GLN A 35 3.26 -24.61 23.60
CA GLN A 35 3.75 -25.85 22.96
C GLN A 35 2.65 -26.91 22.73
N ASP A 36 1.42 -26.68 23.17
CA ASP A 36 0.29 -27.60 22.97
C ASP A 36 -0.34 -27.41 21.58
N PRO A 37 -0.17 -28.37 20.63
CA PRO A 37 -0.66 -28.24 19.27
C PRO A 37 -2.19 -28.13 19.19
N TYR A 38 -2.92 -28.76 20.12
CA TYR A 38 -4.38 -28.75 20.15
C TYR A 38 -4.93 -27.36 20.50
N LYS A 39 -4.20 -26.60 21.32
CA LYS A 39 -4.58 -25.24 21.71
C LYS A 39 -4.20 -24.20 20.66
N ARG A 40 -3.09 -24.41 19.93
CA ARG A 40 -2.68 -23.55 18.80
C ARG A 40 -3.72 -23.56 17.68
N ASP A 41 -4.26 -24.73 17.34
CA ASP A 41 -5.35 -24.84 16.34
C ASP A 41 -6.64 -24.16 16.80
N LYS A 42 -6.96 -24.20 18.10
CA LYS A 42 -8.13 -23.54 18.68
C LYS A 42 -8.03 -22.00 18.62
N VAL A 43 -6.86 -21.43 18.92
CA VAL A 43 -6.58 -19.99 18.80
C VAL A 43 -6.64 -19.56 17.33
N LYS A 44 -6.03 -20.34 16.44
CA LYS A 44 -6.04 -20.06 14.99
C LYS A 44 -7.46 -20.03 14.43
N ASN A 45 -8.30 -21.00 14.82
CA ASN A 45 -9.69 -21.07 14.41
C ASN A 45 -10.52 -19.87 14.95
N TYR A 46 -10.26 -19.42 16.18
CA TYR A 46 -10.89 -18.22 16.75
C TYR A 46 -10.43 -16.91 16.10
N VAL A 47 -9.15 -16.77 15.75
CA VAL A 47 -8.63 -15.61 15.00
C VAL A 47 -9.21 -15.56 13.58
N GLU A 48 -9.36 -16.72 12.94
CA GLU A 48 -9.88 -16.82 11.57
C GLU A 48 -11.41 -16.65 11.49
N HIS A 49 -12.17 -17.06 12.52
CA HIS A 49 -13.65 -17.13 12.45
C HIS A 49 -14.41 -16.39 13.57
N GLY A 50 -13.74 -15.98 14.65
CA GLY A 50 -14.35 -15.35 15.83
C GLY A 50 -14.09 -13.85 16.00
N ILE A 51 -13.26 -13.25 15.14
CA ILE A 51 -12.97 -11.81 15.16
C ILE A 51 -13.99 -11.06 14.29
N HIS A 52 -14.85 -10.28 14.94
CA HIS A 52 -15.76 -9.34 14.28
C HIS A 52 -15.22 -7.90 14.42
N PRO A 53 -14.62 -7.31 13.36
CA PRO A 53 -13.85 -6.06 13.45
C PRO A 53 -14.62 -4.82 13.95
N HIS A 54 -15.94 -4.89 13.98
CA HIS A 54 -16.81 -3.79 14.40
C HIS A 54 -17.36 -3.93 15.83
N GLN A 55 -17.11 -5.05 16.52
CA GLN A 55 -17.71 -5.34 17.83
C GLN A 55 -16.70 -5.51 18.96
N ASN A 56 -15.45 -5.89 18.66
CA ASN A 56 -14.46 -6.20 19.69
C ASN A 56 -13.32 -5.19 19.64
N THR A 57 -12.99 -4.59 20.77
CA THR A 57 -11.77 -3.80 20.92
C THR A 57 -10.54 -4.70 21.05
N LEU A 58 -9.37 -4.20 20.65
CA LEU A 58 -8.11 -4.95 20.79
C LEU A 58 -7.86 -5.33 22.26
N ASP A 59 -8.23 -4.47 23.20
CA ASP A 59 -8.10 -4.72 24.64
C ASP A 59 -9.03 -5.84 25.14
N GLU A 60 -10.25 -5.97 24.60
CA GLU A 60 -11.17 -7.07 24.94
C GLU A 60 -10.66 -8.43 24.44
N ILE A 61 -10.03 -8.46 23.26
CA ILE A 61 -9.43 -9.68 22.69
C ILE A 61 -8.19 -10.11 23.49
N THR A 62 -7.38 -9.14 23.93
CA THR A 62 -6.04 -9.39 24.49
C THR A 62 -6.00 -9.51 26.00
N ASN A 63 -6.85 -8.77 26.74
CA ASN A 63 -6.87 -8.79 28.20
C ASN A 63 -8.08 -9.53 28.79
N GLY A 64 -9.12 -9.82 28.00
CA GLY A 64 -10.36 -10.44 28.48
C GLY A 64 -10.55 -11.92 28.14
N SER A 65 -9.67 -12.53 27.34
CA SER A 65 -9.85 -13.90 26.85
C SER A 65 -8.65 -14.80 27.15
N GLU A 66 -8.89 -16.11 27.35
CA GLU A 66 -7.85 -17.15 27.49
C GLU A 66 -6.84 -17.10 26.32
N TYR A 67 -7.23 -16.50 25.19
CA TYR A 67 -6.46 -16.41 23.96
C TYR A 67 -5.35 -15.34 23.97
N GLY A 68 -5.45 -14.31 24.82
CA GLY A 68 -4.42 -13.27 24.96
C GLY A 68 -3.07 -13.79 25.45
N LEU A 69 -3.08 -14.94 26.14
CA LEU A 69 -1.87 -15.65 26.59
C LEU A 69 -1.03 -16.20 25.44
N TYR A 70 -1.61 -16.39 24.25
CA TYR A 70 -0.94 -16.99 23.08
C TYR A 70 -0.47 -15.95 22.04
N LEU A 71 -0.77 -14.66 22.28
CA LEU A 71 -0.32 -13.56 21.43
C LEU A 71 0.97 -12.97 21.98
N TYR A 72 2.01 -12.93 21.15
CA TYR A 72 3.26 -12.26 21.48
C TYR A 72 3.03 -10.75 21.57
N GLN A 73 3.42 -10.16 22.70
CA GLN A 73 3.14 -8.76 23.06
C GLN A 73 1.66 -8.36 23.00
N GLY A 74 0.76 -9.35 23.04
CA GLY A 74 -0.69 -9.12 23.00
C GLY A 74 -1.27 -8.99 21.60
N ASP A 75 -0.50 -8.65 20.55
CA ASP A 75 -1.07 -8.29 19.25
C ASP A 75 -0.60 -9.16 18.07
N MET A 76 0.34 -10.09 18.29
CA MET A 76 0.93 -10.90 17.22
C MET A 76 0.83 -12.40 17.48
N LEU A 77 0.38 -13.16 16.48
CA LEU A 77 0.50 -14.63 16.46
C LEU A 77 1.79 -15.03 15.75
N LEU A 78 2.77 -15.56 16.48
CA LEU A 78 4.06 -15.96 15.91
C LEU A 78 3.95 -17.27 15.12
N GLN A 79 4.74 -17.39 14.04
CA GLN A 79 5.00 -18.70 13.44
C GLN A 79 5.97 -19.51 14.32
N PRO A 80 5.91 -20.85 14.30
CA PRO A 80 6.71 -21.69 15.19
C PRO A 80 8.21 -21.36 15.17
N PHE A 81 8.79 -21.12 13.99
CA PHE A 81 10.20 -20.78 13.86
C PHE A 81 10.56 -19.39 14.45
N GLN A 82 9.63 -18.43 14.40
CA GLN A 82 9.84 -17.08 14.97
C GLN A 82 9.80 -17.14 16.49
N GLU A 83 8.94 -17.99 17.02
CA GLU A 83 8.84 -18.29 18.45
C GLU A 83 10.14 -18.93 18.95
N GLU A 84 10.63 -19.97 18.26
CA GLU A 84 11.90 -20.64 18.57
C GLU A 84 13.09 -19.66 18.56
N GLU A 85 13.17 -18.78 17.55
CA GLU A 85 14.24 -17.77 17.44
C GLU A 85 14.23 -16.78 18.62
N ILE A 86 13.05 -16.33 19.04
CA ILE A 86 12.88 -15.44 20.20
C ILE A 86 13.24 -16.18 21.50
N VAL A 87 12.81 -17.44 21.65
CA VAL A 87 13.09 -18.26 22.83
C VAL A 87 14.57 -18.54 22.98
N GLU A 88 15.26 -18.86 21.89
CA GLU A 88 16.70 -19.06 21.89
C GLU A 88 17.46 -17.78 22.26
N GLY A 89 17.04 -16.62 21.73
CA GLY A 89 17.60 -15.31 22.10
C GLY A 89 17.43 -14.98 23.59
N LEU A 90 16.30 -15.34 24.20
CA LEU A 90 16.05 -15.14 25.63
C LEU A 90 16.86 -16.10 26.51
N ARG A 91 17.03 -17.36 26.09
CA ARG A 91 17.82 -18.38 26.82
C ARG A 91 19.31 -18.04 26.90
N HIS A 92 19.84 -17.36 25.89
CA HIS A 92 21.24 -16.97 25.81
C HIS A 92 21.56 -15.66 26.57
N GLY A 93 20.57 -15.07 27.27
CA GLY A 93 20.77 -13.87 28.08
C GLY A 93 21.04 -12.61 27.25
N GLU A 94 20.68 -12.60 25.96
CA GLU A 94 20.81 -11.42 25.12
C GLU A 94 19.80 -10.35 25.55
N GLN A 95 20.23 -9.42 26.41
CA GLN A 95 19.43 -8.24 26.76
C GLN A 95 19.28 -7.22 25.62
N ASN A 96 19.96 -7.45 24.50
CA ASN A 96 19.79 -6.65 23.29
C ASN A 96 18.87 -7.39 22.33
N ARG A 97 17.64 -6.89 22.21
CA ARG A 97 16.67 -7.29 21.18
C ARG A 97 17.38 -7.47 19.83
N THR A 98 17.45 -8.69 19.33
CA THR A 98 17.86 -8.97 17.96
C THR A 98 16.89 -8.23 17.03
N LYS A 99 17.40 -7.30 16.21
CA LYS A 99 16.58 -6.44 15.35
C LYS A 99 15.64 -7.30 14.51
N ARG A 100 14.35 -6.92 14.42
CA ARG A 100 13.37 -7.64 13.60
C ARG A 100 13.92 -7.77 12.16
N GLN A 101 14.08 -9.00 11.69
CA GLN A 101 14.53 -9.26 10.32
C GLN A 101 13.40 -9.03 9.32
N ALA A 102 13.74 -8.50 8.14
CA ALA A 102 12.79 -8.44 7.03
C ALA A 102 12.32 -9.84 6.64
N TYR A 103 11.05 -9.98 6.25
CA TYR A 103 10.47 -11.23 5.77
C TYR A 103 11.28 -11.78 4.57
N LYS A 104 11.77 -13.02 4.69
CA LYS A 104 12.55 -13.71 3.67
C LYS A 104 11.67 -14.77 3.01
N ASP A 105 11.15 -14.48 1.83
CA ASP A 105 10.42 -15.44 0.99
C ASP A 105 11.38 -16.18 0.03
N GLU A 106 10.82 -17.03 -0.84
CA GLU A 106 11.58 -17.74 -1.90
C GLU A 106 12.34 -16.81 -2.85
N ARG A 107 11.98 -15.53 -2.90
CA ARG A 107 12.63 -14.52 -3.75
C ARG A 107 13.78 -13.81 -3.03
N TYR A 108 14.02 -14.11 -1.75
CA TYR A 108 15.17 -13.57 -1.04
C TYR A 108 16.49 -14.11 -1.64
N PRO A 109 17.54 -13.28 -1.81
CA PRO A 109 17.62 -11.86 -1.47
C PRO A 109 17.42 -10.93 -2.69
N TYR A 110 16.65 -11.34 -3.70
CA TYR A 110 16.39 -10.52 -4.90
C TYR A 110 15.34 -9.42 -4.68
N ASN A 111 14.59 -9.49 -3.59
CA ASN A 111 13.57 -8.52 -3.17
C ASN A 111 14.05 -7.50 -2.13
N ILE A 112 15.35 -7.47 -1.79
CA ILE A 112 15.91 -6.48 -0.84
C ILE A 112 16.72 -5.39 -1.55
N TRP A 113 16.77 -4.20 -0.95
CA TRP A 113 17.58 -3.06 -1.42
C TRP A 113 19.08 -3.24 -1.12
N ARG A 114 19.72 -4.25 -1.72
CA ARG A 114 21.14 -4.58 -1.44
C ARG A 114 22.13 -3.46 -1.72
N LYS A 115 21.81 -2.58 -2.68
CA LYS A 115 22.66 -1.45 -3.08
C LYS A 115 22.15 -0.12 -2.51
N GLY A 116 21.20 -0.16 -1.57
CA GLY A 116 20.48 1.01 -1.10
C GLY A 116 19.34 1.44 -2.03
N VAL A 117 18.79 2.62 -1.73
CA VAL A 117 17.71 3.29 -2.45
C VAL A 117 18.23 4.61 -2.99
N ASN A 118 18.27 4.75 -4.32
CA ASN A 118 18.62 6.01 -4.96
C ASN A 118 17.36 6.89 -5.10
N TYR A 119 17.48 8.18 -4.84
CA TYR A 119 16.41 9.15 -5.01
C TYR A 119 16.90 10.45 -5.66
N VAL A 120 15.98 11.20 -6.27
CA VAL A 120 16.22 12.52 -6.88
C VAL A 120 15.07 13.45 -6.53
N PHE A 121 15.33 14.75 -6.44
CA PHE A 121 14.28 15.75 -6.29
C PHE A 121 13.88 16.34 -7.64
N ASP A 122 12.58 16.60 -7.79
CA ASP A 122 12.10 17.44 -8.89
C ASP A 122 12.72 18.84 -8.73
N ALA A 123 13.19 19.43 -9.84
CA ALA A 123 13.85 20.73 -9.84
C ALA A 123 12.96 21.86 -9.28
N ASN A 124 11.63 21.69 -9.31
CA ASN A 124 10.67 22.66 -8.80
C ASN A 124 10.20 22.35 -7.37
N LEU A 125 10.75 21.32 -6.71
CA LEU A 125 10.32 20.92 -5.38
C LEU A 125 10.79 21.92 -4.32
N HIS A 126 9.86 22.36 -3.47
CA HIS A 126 10.14 23.34 -2.42
C HIS A 126 11.26 22.86 -1.46
N PRO A 127 12.23 23.74 -1.08
CA PRO A 127 13.36 23.37 -0.22
C PRO A 127 12.96 22.73 1.12
N ASP A 128 11.86 23.17 1.71
CA ASP A 128 11.37 22.60 2.97
C ASP A 128 10.93 21.13 2.82
N VAL A 129 10.36 20.77 1.67
CA VAL A 129 9.96 19.39 1.39
C VAL A 129 11.21 18.52 1.16
N GLN A 130 12.23 19.06 0.47
CA GLN A 130 13.52 18.39 0.33
C GLN A 130 14.15 18.13 1.71
N LYS A 131 14.14 19.14 2.59
CA LYS A 131 14.67 19.04 3.96
C LYS A 131 13.91 18.01 4.79
N ALA A 132 12.57 18.00 4.71
CA ALA A 132 11.73 17.03 5.40
C ALA A 132 12.06 15.60 4.95
N PHE A 133 12.16 15.36 3.63
CA PHE A 133 12.55 14.06 3.09
C PHE A 133 13.95 13.65 3.54
N LYS A 134 14.96 14.52 3.41
CA LYS A 134 16.35 14.21 3.83
C LYS A 134 16.43 13.84 5.32
N THR A 135 15.65 14.53 6.16
CA THR A 135 15.57 14.24 7.59
C THR A 135 14.95 12.86 7.85
N GLY A 136 13.85 12.53 7.17
CA GLY A 136 13.20 11.22 7.28
C GLY A 136 14.07 10.07 6.75
N ALA A 137 14.72 10.26 5.60
CA ALA A 137 15.64 9.28 5.01
C ALA A 137 16.80 8.97 5.97
N LYS A 138 17.44 10.01 6.53
CA LYS A 138 18.51 9.86 7.52
C LYS A 138 18.06 9.14 8.77
N TRP A 139 16.80 9.34 9.20
CA TRP A 139 16.26 8.62 10.34
C TRP A 139 16.09 7.12 10.03
N TRP A 140 15.61 6.76 8.83
CA TRP A 140 15.57 5.36 8.41
C TRP A 140 16.96 4.72 8.30
N GLU A 141 17.97 5.45 7.83
CA GLU A 141 19.36 4.96 7.77
C GLU A 141 19.94 4.64 9.15
N GLN A 142 19.51 5.34 10.21
CA GLN A 142 19.99 5.11 11.57
C GLN A 142 19.46 3.79 12.15
N ASP A 143 18.22 3.46 11.84
CA ASP A 143 17.52 2.31 12.43
C ASP A 143 17.51 1.07 11.52
N THR A 144 17.82 1.23 10.23
CA THR A 144 17.85 0.15 9.24
C THR A 144 19.23 0.01 8.59
N CYS A 145 19.47 -1.11 7.89
CA CYS A 145 20.68 -1.28 7.08
C CYS A 145 20.48 -0.80 5.62
N ILE A 146 19.52 0.09 5.38
CA ILE A 146 19.22 0.65 4.06
C ILE A 146 19.96 1.98 3.94
N ASP A 147 20.71 2.14 2.85
CA ASP A 147 21.43 3.36 2.50
C ASP A 147 20.61 4.17 1.48
N PHE A 148 20.33 5.44 1.76
CA PHE A 148 19.59 6.34 0.88
C PHE A 148 20.54 7.35 0.23
N ARG A 149 20.71 7.22 -1.09
CA ARG A 149 21.65 8.06 -1.84
C ARG A 149 20.90 9.04 -2.71
N GLU A 150 21.13 10.32 -2.47
CA GLU A 150 20.74 11.36 -3.43
C GLU A 150 21.61 11.16 -4.67
N ASP A 151 20.98 10.69 -5.73
CA ASP A 151 21.67 10.33 -6.95
C ASP A 151 21.76 11.55 -7.85
N ASN A 152 22.87 12.29 -7.71
CA ASN A 152 23.22 13.37 -8.63
C ASN A 152 23.80 12.82 -9.96
N SER A 153 23.71 11.51 -10.24
CA SER A 153 23.80 11.03 -11.62
C SER A 153 22.52 11.47 -12.34
N ASP A 154 22.48 12.78 -12.56
CA ASP A 154 21.55 13.44 -13.43
C ASP A 154 21.71 12.74 -14.77
N CYS A 155 20.73 11.91 -15.08
CA CYS A 155 20.43 11.59 -16.44
C CYS A 155 20.46 12.90 -17.22
N ASP A 156 21.55 13.14 -17.96
CA ASP A 156 21.80 14.44 -18.61
C ASP A 156 20.54 14.76 -19.43
N PRO A 157 19.84 15.86 -19.12
CA PRO A 157 18.59 16.17 -19.78
C PRO A 157 18.73 16.22 -21.29
N LYS A 158 19.93 16.48 -21.84
CA LYS A 158 20.16 16.53 -23.29
C LYS A 158 20.19 15.16 -23.94
N THR A 159 20.85 14.17 -23.32
CA THR A 159 21.08 12.84 -23.89
C THR A 159 20.07 11.79 -23.43
N SER A 160 19.39 12.05 -22.33
CA SER A 160 18.46 11.11 -21.71
C SER A 160 17.12 11.02 -22.42
N ALA A 161 16.42 9.92 -22.16
CA ALA A 161 15.10 9.63 -22.68
C ALA A 161 14.11 10.79 -22.45
N LYS A 162 13.43 11.22 -23.52
CA LYS A 162 12.39 12.24 -23.46
C LYS A 162 11.05 11.63 -23.04
N CYS A 163 10.92 11.44 -21.74
CA CYS A 163 9.72 10.85 -21.13
C CYS A 163 8.46 11.67 -21.42
N LYS A 164 7.34 10.96 -21.60
CA LYS A 164 6.02 11.56 -21.85
C LYS A 164 5.11 11.38 -20.64
N MET A 165 3.98 12.10 -20.66
CA MET A 165 2.89 11.95 -19.68
C MET A 165 3.33 12.08 -18.22
N GLY A 166 4.32 12.93 -17.94
CA GLY A 166 4.84 13.16 -16.60
C GLY A 166 5.84 12.10 -16.08
N GLY A 167 6.30 11.17 -16.92
CA GLY A 167 7.40 10.28 -16.56
C GLY A 167 8.75 10.99 -16.47
N PHE A 168 9.70 10.35 -15.81
CA PHE A 168 11.07 10.85 -15.63
C PHE A 168 12.10 9.77 -16.00
N PRO A 169 13.31 10.14 -16.45
CA PRO A 169 14.36 9.17 -16.78
C PRO A 169 14.63 8.24 -15.60
N HIS A 170 14.82 6.96 -15.91
CA HIS A 170 15.12 5.97 -14.88
C HIS A 170 16.54 6.21 -14.35
N PRO A 171 16.75 6.43 -13.03
CA PRO A 171 18.06 6.86 -12.50
C PRO A 171 19.22 5.91 -12.82
N ARG A 172 18.95 4.60 -12.93
CA ARG A 172 19.98 3.60 -13.28
C ARG A 172 20.10 3.30 -14.78
N ASP A 173 19.21 3.86 -15.61
CA ASP A 173 19.14 3.60 -17.05
C ASP A 173 18.44 4.76 -17.74
N CYS A 174 19.22 5.80 -18.04
CA CYS A 174 18.70 7.07 -18.57
C CYS A 174 18.06 6.96 -19.97
N ASN A 175 18.12 5.80 -20.63
CA ASN A 175 17.50 5.55 -21.93
C ASN A 175 16.04 5.06 -21.83
N LYS A 176 15.54 4.83 -20.61
CA LYS A 176 14.13 4.54 -20.35
C LYS A 176 13.57 5.42 -19.26
N CYS A 177 12.25 5.39 -19.12
CA CYS A 177 11.51 6.20 -18.18
C CYS A 177 10.86 5.36 -17.09
N ILE A 178 10.76 5.93 -15.89
CA ILE A 178 9.79 5.53 -14.88
C ILE A 178 8.48 6.24 -15.18
N CYS A 179 7.41 5.46 -15.31
CA CYS A 179 6.12 5.96 -15.79
C CYS A 179 5.10 6.10 -14.66
N PRO A 180 4.28 7.16 -14.68
CA PRO A 180 3.12 7.24 -13.80
C PRO A 180 2.17 6.06 -14.02
N SER A 181 1.43 5.70 -12.97
CA SER A 181 0.41 4.64 -13.04
C SER A 181 -0.54 4.87 -14.22
N GLY A 182 -0.81 3.80 -14.98
CA GLY A 182 -1.60 3.87 -16.21
C GLY A 182 -0.80 4.18 -17.47
N TYR A 183 0.50 4.48 -17.40
CA TYR A 183 1.38 4.70 -18.56
C TYR A 183 2.55 3.72 -18.58
N GLY A 184 3.09 3.43 -19.76
CA GLY A 184 4.16 2.46 -19.93
C GLY A 184 4.91 2.58 -21.26
N GLY A 185 5.74 1.56 -21.53
CA GLY A 185 6.75 1.62 -22.58
C GLY A 185 7.99 2.42 -22.16
N ALA A 186 9.04 2.37 -22.96
CA ALA A 186 10.33 3.00 -22.63
C ALA A 186 10.21 4.51 -22.38
N LEU A 187 9.25 5.19 -23.02
CA LEU A 187 9.04 6.64 -22.94
C LEU A 187 7.70 7.04 -22.31
N CYS A 188 6.97 6.12 -21.66
CA CYS A 188 5.65 6.38 -21.06
C CYS A 188 4.56 6.83 -22.06
N ASN A 189 4.76 6.54 -23.34
CA ASN A 189 3.85 6.88 -24.44
C ASN A 189 2.99 5.70 -24.91
N LYS A 190 3.01 4.58 -24.18
CA LYS A 190 2.22 3.37 -24.47
C LYS A 190 1.36 3.00 -23.28
N ARG A 191 0.26 2.28 -23.54
CA ARG A 191 -0.51 1.60 -22.51
C ARG A 191 0.39 0.56 -21.82
N PRO A 192 0.31 0.38 -20.49
CA PRO A 192 0.99 -0.73 -19.81
C PRO A 192 0.67 -2.08 -20.45
N LYS A 193 1.62 -3.02 -20.36
CA LYS A 193 1.42 -4.40 -20.83
C LYS A 193 0.39 -5.12 -19.95
N GLY A 194 -0.17 -6.23 -20.44
CA GLY A 194 -1.22 -7.00 -19.75
C GLY A 194 -2.62 -6.71 -20.28
N CYS A 195 -3.64 -7.05 -19.49
CA CYS A 195 -5.05 -6.90 -19.87
C CYS A 195 -5.49 -5.43 -20.00
N GLY A 196 -6.63 -5.23 -20.64
CA GLY A 196 -7.18 -3.93 -21.03
C GLY A 196 -6.88 -3.59 -22.49
N GLN A 197 -7.32 -2.40 -22.94
CA GLN A 197 -7.33 -2.04 -24.36
C GLN A 197 -7.22 -0.53 -24.59
N ILE A 198 -6.83 -0.16 -25.82
CA ILE A 198 -6.90 1.22 -26.29
C ILE A 198 -8.25 1.40 -26.99
N LEU A 199 -8.99 2.43 -26.57
CA LEU A 199 -10.33 2.77 -27.01
C LEU A 199 -10.32 4.14 -27.68
N THR A 200 -11.01 4.27 -28.81
CA THR A 200 -11.13 5.56 -29.49
C THR A 200 -12.45 6.24 -29.15
N ALA A 201 -12.38 7.40 -28.50
CA ALA A 201 -13.53 8.24 -28.19
C ALA A 201 -14.04 8.94 -29.46
N THR A 202 -15.36 9.08 -29.54
CA THR A 202 -16.07 9.88 -30.55
C THR A 202 -17.00 10.86 -29.85
N THR A 203 -17.71 11.71 -30.58
CA THR A 203 -18.70 12.65 -30.00
C THR A 203 -19.90 11.93 -29.36
N ASN A 204 -20.23 10.73 -29.83
CA ASN A 204 -21.27 9.88 -29.26
C ASN A 204 -20.72 9.02 -28.12
N TYR A 205 -21.57 8.73 -27.12
CA TYR A 205 -21.19 7.83 -26.04
C TYR A 205 -20.90 6.43 -26.55
N LYS A 206 -19.78 5.89 -26.09
CA LYS A 206 -19.43 4.47 -26.16
C LYS A 206 -19.37 3.92 -24.75
N THR A 207 -19.55 2.61 -24.62
CA THR A 207 -19.50 1.93 -23.32
C THR A 207 -18.29 1.01 -23.29
N LEU A 208 -17.51 1.09 -22.21
CA LEU A 208 -16.53 0.08 -21.84
C LEU A 208 -17.13 -0.77 -20.72
N LYS A 209 -17.12 -2.09 -20.91
CA LYS A 209 -17.39 -3.08 -19.86
C LYS A 209 -16.06 -3.73 -19.49
N ALA A 210 -15.66 -3.60 -18.24
CA ALA A 210 -14.39 -4.10 -17.73
C ALA A 210 -14.66 -5.08 -16.58
N LYS A 211 -14.32 -6.36 -16.79
CA LYS A 211 -14.34 -7.39 -15.75
C LYS A 211 -12.90 -7.65 -15.28
N ILE A 212 -12.71 -7.76 -13.98
CA ILE A 212 -11.41 -8.08 -13.36
C ILE A 212 -11.61 -9.03 -12.18
N GLY A 213 -10.52 -9.54 -11.61
CA GLY A 213 -10.55 -10.55 -10.55
C GLY A 213 -10.75 -11.97 -11.08
N LYS A 214 -10.76 -12.95 -10.19
CA LYS A 214 -11.01 -14.35 -10.51
C LYS A 214 -12.11 -14.88 -9.59
N GLU A 215 -13.05 -15.61 -10.14
CA GLU A 215 -14.08 -16.27 -9.34
C GLU A 215 -13.44 -17.32 -8.42
N GLY A 216 -13.92 -17.40 -7.18
CA GLY A 216 -13.40 -18.33 -6.17
C GLY A 216 -12.00 -18.02 -5.63
N SER A 217 -11.35 -16.91 -6.01
CA SER A 217 -10.11 -16.48 -5.32
C SER A 217 -10.44 -15.62 -4.10
N GLY A 218 -9.88 -15.99 -2.95
CA GLY A 218 -9.88 -15.15 -1.74
C GLY A 218 -8.98 -13.92 -1.86
N ASP A 219 -8.79 -13.22 -0.74
CA ASP A 219 -7.96 -12.01 -0.68
C ASP A 219 -6.51 -12.30 -1.09
N ARG A 220 -5.96 -11.44 -1.97
CA ARG A 220 -4.60 -11.53 -2.48
C ARG A 220 -3.77 -10.38 -1.96
N MET A 221 -2.48 -10.65 -1.71
CA MET A 221 -1.54 -9.59 -1.34
C MET A 221 -1.31 -8.57 -2.48
N GLU A 222 -1.35 -9.02 -3.74
CA GLU A 222 -1.17 -8.15 -4.91
C GLU A 222 -2.46 -7.95 -5.69
N TYR A 223 -2.69 -6.71 -6.15
CA TYR A 223 -3.80 -6.40 -7.04
C TYR A 223 -3.54 -6.90 -8.46
N MET A 224 -4.52 -7.59 -9.01
CA MET A 224 -4.68 -7.68 -10.45
C MET A 224 -5.07 -6.30 -10.99
N LYS A 225 -4.44 -5.85 -12.08
CA LYS A 225 -4.75 -4.56 -12.71
C LYS A 225 -4.92 -4.71 -14.22
N CYS A 226 -6.00 -4.15 -14.76
CA CYS A 226 -6.18 -3.97 -16.20
C CYS A 226 -6.14 -2.50 -16.56
N HIS A 227 -5.38 -2.18 -17.62
CA HIS A 227 -5.13 -0.80 -18.01
C HIS A 227 -5.82 -0.51 -19.34
N TYR A 228 -6.72 0.45 -19.34
CA TYR A 228 -7.46 0.91 -20.52
C TYR A 228 -7.08 2.34 -20.84
N TRP A 229 -6.96 2.68 -22.12
CA TRP A 229 -6.70 4.05 -22.57
C TRP A 229 -7.84 4.52 -23.45
N ILE A 230 -8.55 5.56 -23.02
CA ILE A 230 -9.52 6.24 -23.87
C ILE A 230 -8.78 7.38 -24.57
N LYS A 231 -8.66 7.30 -25.90
CA LYS A 231 -7.99 8.28 -26.74
C LYS A 231 -8.98 9.09 -27.56
N GLY A 232 -8.82 10.40 -27.56
CA GLY A 232 -9.39 11.30 -28.55
C GLY A 232 -8.29 11.99 -29.37
N PRO A 233 -8.69 12.82 -30.36
CA PRO A 233 -7.77 13.70 -31.08
C PRO A 233 -7.01 14.62 -30.11
N VAL A 234 -5.77 15.00 -30.45
CA VAL A 234 -4.97 15.93 -29.63
C VAL A 234 -5.74 17.24 -29.41
N GLY A 235 -5.74 17.73 -28.18
CA GLY A 235 -6.51 18.91 -27.76
C GLY A 235 -7.98 18.65 -27.42
N SER A 236 -8.50 17.43 -27.65
CA SER A 236 -9.83 17.08 -27.18
C SER A 236 -9.88 16.84 -25.66
N VAL A 237 -11.05 17.12 -25.08
CA VAL A 237 -11.42 16.73 -23.72
C VAL A 237 -12.23 15.44 -23.80
N ILE A 238 -11.95 14.48 -22.92
CA ILE A 238 -12.69 13.24 -22.79
C ILE A 238 -13.60 13.35 -21.59
N GLU A 239 -14.88 13.06 -21.80
CA GLU A 239 -15.86 12.91 -20.74
C GLU A 239 -16.03 11.43 -20.43
N VAL A 240 -15.95 11.05 -19.15
CA VAL A 240 -16.13 9.69 -18.67
C VAL A 240 -17.20 9.69 -17.58
N LYS A 241 -18.23 8.86 -17.74
CA LYS A 241 -19.34 8.70 -16.80
C LYS A 241 -19.38 7.28 -16.29
N ILE A 242 -19.46 7.11 -14.98
CA ILE A 242 -19.63 5.81 -14.34
C ILE A 242 -21.06 5.34 -14.58
N ALA A 243 -21.21 4.14 -15.16
CA ALA A 243 -22.51 3.59 -15.53
C ALA A 243 -22.91 2.37 -14.69
N LYS A 244 -21.95 1.59 -14.21
CA LYS A 244 -22.16 0.46 -13.30
C LYS A 244 -20.90 0.22 -12.48
N ILE A 245 -21.07 -0.06 -11.19
CA ILE A 245 -20.07 -0.65 -10.31
C ILE A 245 -20.76 -1.83 -9.62
N ASP A 246 -20.12 -3.01 -9.60
CA ASP A 246 -20.67 -4.15 -8.86
C ASP A 246 -20.76 -3.85 -7.35
N TYR A 247 -21.78 -4.41 -6.70
CA TYR A 247 -22.06 -4.19 -5.27
C TYR A 247 -21.06 -4.90 -4.35
N GLY A 248 -20.94 -4.44 -3.09
CA GLY A 248 -20.26 -5.17 -2.02
C GLY A 248 -18.74 -5.00 -1.96
N MET A 249 -18.18 -4.02 -2.69
CA MET A 249 -16.74 -3.74 -2.73
C MET A 249 -16.37 -2.41 -2.07
N ALA A 250 -17.37 -1.67 -1.58
CA ALA A 250 -17.20 -0.34 -1.02
C ALA A 250 -16.45 -0.40 0.31
N THR A 251 -15.23 0.10 0.31
CA THR A 251 -14.43 0.37 1.51
C THR A 251 -13.67 1.67 1.30
N ASP A 252 -13.31 2.33 2.40
CA ASP A 252 -12.49 3.53 2.34
C ASP A 252 -11.21 3.27 1.54
N GLY A 253 -11.01 4.08 0.50
CA GLY A 253 -9.86 3.97 -0.41
C GLY A 253 -9.95 2.87 -1.48
N CYS A 254 -11.06 2.14 -1.57
CA CYS A 254 -11.31 1.07 -2.55
C CYS A 254 -10.24 -0.02 -2.55
N THR A 255 -10.01 -0.60 -1.36
CA THR A 255 -8.90 -1.51 -1.08
C THR A 255 -9.11 -2.96 -1.53
N TYR A 256 -10.33 -3.37 -1.87
CA TYR A 256 -10.59 -4.72 -2.40
C TYR A 256 -10.64 -4.73 -3.91
N ALA A 257 -11.43 -3.83 -4.48
CA ALA A 257 -11.53 -3.65 -5.92
C ALA A 257 -12.07 -2.25 -6.22
N GLY A 258 -11.82 -1.77 -7.43
CA GLY A 258 -12.32 -0.48 -7.87
C GLY A 258 -11.84 -0.11 -9.26
N ILE A 259 -12.28 1.07 -9.68
CA ILE A 259 -11.85 1.72 -10.90
C ILE A 259 -11.15 3.04 -10.57
N GLU A 260 -9.90 3.18 -11.00
CA GLU A 260 -9.13 4.41 -10.94
C GLU A 260 -9.20 5.13 -12.30
N ILE A 261 -9.63 6.38 -12.33
CA ILE A 261 -9.80 7.18 -13.55
C ILE A 261 -8.95 8.44 -13.45
N LYS A 262 -7.95 8.57 -14.34
CA LYS A 262 -6.99 9.68 -14.33
C LYS A 262 -7.43 10.78 -15.29
N THR A 263 -8.04 11.85 -14.73
CA THR A 263 -8.51 13.02 -15.49
C THR A 263 -7.87 14.35 -15.07
N HIS A 264 -7.05 14.35 -14.01
CA HIS A 264 -6.34 15.52 -13.48
C HIS A 264 -5.38 16.17 -14.48
N GLU A 265 -4.96 17.41 -14.19
CA GLU A 265 -3.89 18.12 -14.90
C GLU A 265 -2.51 17.47 -14.69
N ASP A 266 -2.20 17.08 -13.45
CA ASP A 266 -0.96 16.34 -13.18
C ASP A 266 -1.19 14.84 -13.30
N LEU A 267 -0.70 14.26 -14.39
CA LEU A 267 -0.82 12.84 -14.70
C LEU A 267 0.04 11.95 -13.80
N ARG A 268 0.93 12.51 -12.98
CA ARG A 268 1.74 11.78 -11.99
C ARG A 268 0.90 11.33 -10.80
N LEU A 269 -0.13 12.09 -10.45
CA LEU A 269 -1.00 11.82 -9.30
C LEU A 269 -1.86 10.57 -9.50
N THR A 270 -2.12 9.84 -8.43
CA THR A 270 -3.15 8.79 -8.42
C THR A 270 -4.48 9.35 -8.89
N GLY A 271 -5.19 8.62 -9.76
CA GLY A 271 -6.50 9.06 -10.24
C GLY A 271 -7.59 8.96 -9.18
N TYR A 272 -8.77 9.50 -9.50
CA TYR A 272 -9.97 9.29 -8.69
C TYR A 272 -10.34 7.80 -8.66
N ARG A 273 -10.61 7.26 -7.47
CA ARG A 273 -10.99 5.86 -7.28
C ARG A 273 -12.45 5.76 -6.88
N PHE A 274 -13.14 4.81 -7.49
CA PHE A 274 -14.56 4.53 -7.26
C PHE A 274 -14.77 3.02 -7.07
N CYS A 275 -15.64 2.67 -6.14
CA CYS A 275 -15.96 1.29 -5.80
C CYS A 275 -17.34 1.13 -5.13
N ALA A 276 -18.08 2.22 -4.92
CA ALA A 276 -19.39 2.21 -4.31
C ALA A 276 -20.49 2.40 -5.36
N GLU A 277 -21.68 1.86 -5.11
CA GLU A 277 -22.82 2.00 -6.03
C GLU A 277 -23.28 3.45 -6.15
N GLU A 278 -23.14 4.24 -5.08
CA GLU A 278 -23.41 5.68 -5.05
C GLU A 278 -22.52 6.50 -5.99
N ASP A 279 -21.38 5.95 -6.43
CA ASP A 279 -20.52 6.60 -7.44
C ASP A 279 -21.13 6.50 -8.86
N VAL A 280 -22.16 5.68 -9.06
CA VAL A 280 -22.83 5.54 -10.35
C VAL A 280 -23.48 6.87 -10.74
N GLY A 281 -23.16 7.33 -11.96
CA GLY A 281 -23.60 8.63 -12.46
C GLY A 281 -22.55 9.73 -12.36
N VAL A 282 -21.51 9.55 -11.53
CA VAL A 282 -20.37 10.48 -11.47
C VAL A 282 -19.78 10.65 -12.86
N THR A 283 -19.53 11.91 -13.23
CA THR A 283 -19.01 12.30 -14.54
C THR A 283 -17.74 13.11 -14.37
N LEU A 284 -16.66 12.61 -14.95
CA LEU A 284 -15.34 13.24 -14.95
C LEU A 284 -15.01 13.78 -16.34
N ARG A 285 -14.23 14.86 -16.35
CA ARG A 285 -13.77 15.51 -17.58
C ARG A 285 -12.26 15.64 -17.54
N SER A 286 -11.60 15.15 -18.58
CA SER A 286 -10.14 15.17 -18.65
C SER A 286 -9.59 16.52 -19.11
N ASN A 287 -8.36 16.79 -18.70
CA ASN A 287 -7.58 17.90 -19.24
C ASN A 287 -6.70 17.49 -20.43
N PHE A 288 -6.71 16.20 -20.79
CA PHE A 288 -5.92 15.64 -21.89
C PHE A 288 -6.73 14.71 -22.78
N HIS A 289 -6.23 14.53 -24.00
CA HIS A 289 -6.81 13.67 -25.02
C HIS A 289 -6.58 12.16 -24.78
N VAL A 290 -5.87 11.77 -23.72
CA VAL A 290 -5.68 10.38 -23.30
C VAL A 290 -6.09 10.25 -21.84
N VAL A 291 -7.04 9.37 -21.56
CA VAL A 291 -7.51 9.06 -20.20
C VAL A 291 -7.18 7.61 -19.87
N PRO A 292 -6.22 7.36 -18.96
CA PRO A 292 -6.04 6.06 -18.35
C PRO A 292 -7.22 5.74 -17.43
N VAL A 293 -7.77 4.55 -17.62
CA VAL A 293 -8.73 3.90 -16.74
C VAL A 293 -8.09 2.59 -16.27
N ILE A 294 -7.99 2.41 -14.97
CA ILE A 294 -7.30 1.28 -14.36
C ILE A 294 -8.32 0.58 -13.49
N THR A 295 -8.71 -0.64 -13.84
CA THR A 295 -9.46 -1.48 -12.91
C THR A 295 -8.48 -2.27 -12.08
N HIS A 296 -8.74 -2.39 -10.78
CA HIS A 296 -7.94 -3.19 -9.87
C HIS A 296 -8.83 -4.09 -9.02
N SER A 297 -8.36 -5.30 -8.71
CA SER A 297 -9.00 -6.19 -7.75
C SER A 297 -7.96 -7.09 -7.10
N ARG A 298 -8.08 -7.29 -5.79
CA ARG A 298 -7.36 -8.31 -5.02
C ARG A 298 -8.27 -9.42 -4.50
N ALA A 299 -9.56 -9.37 -4.82
CA ALA A 299 -10.59 -10.28 -4.31
C ALA A 299 -11.35 -10.99 -5.45
N HIS A 300 -12.64 -11.25 -5.23
CA HIS A 300 -13.54 -11.88 -6.21
C HIS A 300 -13.66 -11.08 -7.51
N SER A 301 -14.26 -11.72 -8.51
CA SER A 301 -14.45 -11.09 -9.81
C SER A 301 -15.46 -9.93 -9.72
N SER A 302 -15.13 -8.82 -10.36
CA SER A 302 -15.87 -7.56 -10.33
C SER A 302 -16.02 -7.00 -11.72
N GLU A 303 -17.18 -6.42 -12.02
CA GLU A 303 -17.51 -5.78 -13.28
C GLU A 303 -17.79 -4.28 -13.10
N PHE A 304 -17.17 -3.47 -13.98
CA PHE A 304 -17.32 -2.03 -14.03
C PHE A 304 -17.75 -1.60 -15.42
N HIS A 305 -18.78 -0.77 -15.53
CA HIS A 305 -19.17 -0.16 -16.81
C HIS A 305 -18.94 1.34 -16.74
N ILE A 306 -18.25 1.87 -17.75
CA ILE A 306 -18.12 3.32 -17.95
C ILE A 306 -18.59 3.70 -19.34
N LYS A 307 -19.25 4.85 -19.44
CA LYS A 307 -19.56 5.51 -20.70
C LYS A 307 -18.53 6.59 -20.95
N TYR A 308 -18.07 6.73 -22.19
CA TYR A 308 -17.08 7.73 -22.56
C TYR A 308 -17.37 8.35 -23.92
N ARG A 309 -16.97 9.61 -24.09
CA ARG A 309 -17.05 10.36 -25.35
C ARG A 309 -16.06 11.53 -25.36
N ILE A 310 -15.90 12.16 -26.50
CA ILE A 310 -15.31 13.50 -26.62
C ILE A 310 -16.31 14.50 -26.02
N GLY A 311 -15.88 15.25 -25.01
CA GLY A 311 -16.66 16.30 -24.35
C GLY A 311 -16.49 17.66 -25.05
N LYS A 312 -17.47 18.56 -24.87
CA LYS A 312 -17.41 19.93 -25.40
C LYS A 312 -16.40 20.77 -24.62
N ILE A 313 -15.40 21.38 -25.25
CA ILE A 313 -14.40 22.25 -24.59
C ILE A 313 -15.15 23.33 -23.77
N LYS A 314 -14.81 23.49 -22.48
CA LYS A 314 -15.32 24.63 -21.70
C LYS A 314 -14.69 25.88 -22.31
N LYS A 315 -15.48 26.72 -22.99
CA LYS A 315 -15.06 28.11 -23.21
C LYS A 315 -15.11 28.77 -21.85
N ASN A 316 -13.95 29.14 -21.31
CA ASN A 316 -13.91 30.04 -20.17
C ASN A 316 -14.46 31.38 -20.70
N LEU A 317 -15.63 31.78 -20.18
CA LEU A 317 -16.15 33.15 -20.29
C LEU A 317 -15.37 34.04 -19.32
#